data_AF-A0A661K8N1-F1
#
_entry.id   AF-A0A661K8N1-F1
#
_cell.length_a   1.000
_cell.length_b   1.000
_cell.length_c   1.000
_cell.angle_alpha   90.00
_cell.angle_beta   90.00
_cell.angle_gamma   90.00
#
_symmetry.space_group_name_H-M   'P 1'
#
loop_
_entity.id
_entity.type
_entity.pdbx_description
1 polymer ?
#
loop_
_entity_poly.entity_id
_entity_poly.type
_entity_poly.pdbx_seq_one_letter_code
_entity_poly.pdbx_strand_id
1 'polypeptide(L)'
;MRDRESFESANFESESGFDTESPPYILSTDFPFLVWPRFDWHGRKVLLIADSGDNIFTLWPLGVSQIVAVDIARKACFLNELKSAALRKLSFSEFRKLFAPVYENRLIPRTTPAEKRSLYLKIRDLISSQCRTWLDSEIGVTDFPSPPWRELMFTHLIPHFNSEDAFNVAKDALKPYTLINLPIETALENSDDQYDVIYLSNIPEYIKHSLLMEERDSEISPVLEKLYALSMTRLKQAGSLMLYIFGDAVSQPDLCAHEVEIGEKLGLSLYMEKITFSTPLIEGCFFTHTLIVMTKEKGK
;
A
#
# COMPACT_ATOMS: atom_id res chain seq x y z
N MET A 1 -25.63 13.44 -3.07
CA MET A 1 -24.98 13.05 -4.32
C MET A 1 -24.20 14.26 -4.80
N ARG A 2 -22.88 14.27 -4.61
CA ARG A 2 -21.98 15.24 -5.25
C ARG A 2 -21.13 14.46 -6.23
N ASP A 3 -20.89 15.10 -7.35
CA ASP A 3 -20.50 14.52 -8.62
C ASP A 3 -19.20 13.73 -8.54
N ARG A 4 -19.30 12.46 -8.96
CA ARG A 4 -18.17 11.63 -9.35
C ARG A 4 -18.00 11.85 -10.84
N GLU A 5 -17.30 12.88 -11.28
CA GLU A 5 -16.78 12.91 -12.66
C GLU A 5 -15.69 13.97 -12.87
N SER A 6 -14.81 13.63 -13.82
CA SER A 6 -13.65 14.35 -14.37
C SER A 6 -12.44 14.57 -13.46
N PHE A 7 -11.50 13.62 -13.49
CA PHE A 7 -10.08 13.93 -13.38
C PHE A 7 -9.44 13.62 -14.74
N GLU A 8 -9.25 14.67 -15.54
CA GLU A 8 -8.37 14.64 -16.71
C GLU A 8 -6.93 14.43 -16.24
N SER A 9 -6.10 13.80 -17.07
CA SER A 9 -4.69 13.51 -16.80
C SER A 9 -3.91 14.80 -16.55
N ALA A 10 -3.82 15.22 -15.30
CA ALA A 10 -2.81 16.18 -14.91
C ALA A 10 -1.48 15.42 -14.84
N ASN A 11 -0.51 15.87 -15.65
CA ASN A 11 0.88 15.47 -15.48
C ASN A 11 1.35 16.07 -14.16
N PHE A 12 1.46 15.25 -13.13
CA PHE A 12 1.99 15.66 -11.83
C PHE A 12 3.46 15.28 -11.76
N GLU A 13 4.33 16.21 -11.36
CA GLU A 13 5.69 15.90 -10.92
C GLU A 13 5.64 15.56 -9.42
N SER A 14 6.25 14.44 -9.03
CA SER A 14 6.38 14.04 -7.62
C SER A 14 7.81 14.25 -7.15
N GLU A 15 7.97 14.83 -5.96
CA GLU A 15 9.28 14.91 -5.28
C GLU A 15 9.81 13.51 -4.90
N SER A 16 8.94 12.49 -4.91
CA SER A 16 9.29 11.10 -4.62
C SER A 16 9.94 10.32 -5.77
N GLY A 17 10.03 10.92 -6.96
CA GLY A 17 10.53 10.23 -8.17
C GLY A 17 9.61 9.13 -8.71
N PHE A 18 8.38 8.99 -8.18
CA PHE A 18 7.42 7.99 -8.66
C PHE A 18 6.74 8.46 -9.95
N ASP A 19 6.73 7.59 -10.96
CA ASP A 19 6.07 7.82 -12.23
C ASP A 19 4.58 7.49 -12.14
N THR A 20 3.74 8.44 -12.55
CA THR A 20 2.28 8.32 -12.73
C THR A 20 1.85 7.09 -13.57
N GLU A 21 2.74 6.60 -14.44
CA GLU A 21 2.50 5.48 -15.35
C GLU A 21 3.15 4.17 -14.91
N SER A 22 3.75 4.13 -13.71
CA SER A 22 4.39 2.93 -13.16
C SER A 22 3.45 1.70 -13.22
N PRO A 23 3.95 0.52 -13.62
CA PRO A 23 3.21 -0.73 -13.46
C PRO A 23 2.87 -0.95 -11.97
N PRO A 24 1.67 -1.42 -11.64
CA PRO A 24 1.31 -1.64 -10.25
C PRO A 24 1.93 -2.94 -9.74
N TYR A 25 2.31 -2.96 -8.46
CA TYR A 25 2.60 -4.21 -7.76
C TYR A 25 1.33 -5.05 -7.66
N ILE A 26 1.38 -6.31 -8.09
CA ILE A 26 0.22 -7.19 -8.06
C ILE A 26 -0.05 -7.68 -6.63
N LEU A 27 0.99 -7.88 -5.83
CA LEU A 27 0.93 -8.27 -4.42
C LEU A 27 1.85 -7.36 -3.57
N SER A 28 1.55 -7.22 -2.28
CA SER A 28 2.33 -6.42 -1.34
C SER A 28 3.82 -6.76 -1.39
N THR A 29 4.65 -5.72 -1.40
CA THR A 29 6.11 -5.82 -1.22
C THR A 29 6.57 -5.30 0.14
N ASP A 30 5.69 -4.57 0.84
CA ASP A 30 5.77 -4.29 2.27
C ASP A 30 4.89 -5.26 3.07
N PHE A 31 5.26 -5.49 4.34
CA PHE A 31 4.59 -6.47 5.21
C PHE A 31 4.17 -5.91 6.59
N PRO A 32 3.56 -4.72 6.70
CA PRO A 32 3.19 -4.19 8.02
C PRO A 32 2.07 -5.00 8.69
N PHE A 33 1.32 -5.82 7.93
CA PHE A 33 0.34 -6.77 8.50
C PHE A 33 0.88 -7.71 9.53
N LEU A 34 2.15 -8.05 9.43
CA LEU A 34 2.74 -8.96 10.39
C LEU A 34 2.77 -8.36 11.80
N VAL A 35 2.62 -7.04 11.91
CA VAL A 35 2.62 -6.31 13.18
C VAL A 35 1.38 -5.44 13.41
N TRP A 36 0.50 -5.23 12.43
CA TRP A 36 -0.75 -4.49 12.66
C TRP A 36 -1.56 -4.94 13.87
N PRO A 37 -1.71 -6.25 14.18
CA PRO A 37 -2.46 -6.67 15.36
C PRO A 37 -1.91 -6.17 16.71
N ARG A 38 -0.69 -5.61 16.74
CA ARG A 38 -0.07 -5.00 17.93
C ARG A 38 -0.56 -3.57 18.20
N PHE A 39 -1.25 -2.94 17.24
CA PHE A 39 -1.76 -1.58 17.34
C PHE A 39 -3.29 -1.56 17.47
N ASP A 40 -3.81 -0.48 18.06
CA ASP A 40 -5.26 -0.25 18.21
C ASP A 40 -5.84 0.44 16.97
N TRP A 41 -6.42 -0.36 16.07
CA TRP A 41 -7.06 0.09 14.84
C TRP A 41 -8.55 0.38 14.98
N HIS A 42 -9.18 0.01 16.10
CA HIS A 42 -10.62 0.07 16.23
C HIS A 42 -11.12 1.51 16.14
N GLY A 43 -12.05 1.77 15.21
CA GLY A 43 -12.63 3.08 15.02
C GLY A 43 -11.70 4.12 14.36
N ARG A 44 -10.47 3.76 13.98
CA ARG A 44 -9.49 4.69 13.40
C ARG A 44 -9.82 5.06 11.95
N LYS A 45 -9.61 6.33 11.60
CA LYS A 45 -9.59 6.84 10.23
C LYS A 45 -8.16 6.84 9.72
N VAL A 46 -7.90 6.12 8.63
CA VAL A 46 -6.57 5.88 8.09
C VAL A 46 -6.43 6.48 6.69
N LEU A 47 -5.36 7.24 6.47
CA LEU A 47 -4.84 7.54 5.14
C LEU A 47 -3.68 6.59 4.86
N LEU A 48 -3.65 5.94 3.71
CA LEU A 48 -2.49 5.14 3.31
C LEU A 48 -2.21 5.20 1.82
N ILE A 49 -1.01 4.75 1.43
CA ILE A 49 -0.67 4.51 0.03
C ILE A 49 -1.46 3.30 -0.48
N ALA A 50 -2.07 3.42 -1.66
CA ALA A 50 -2.92 2.36 -2.21
C ALA A 50 -2.09 1.14 -2.63
N ASP A 51 -0.97 1.36 -3.34
CA ASP A 51 -0.03 0.33 -3.78
C ASP A 51 -0.76 -0.88 -4.41
N SER A 52 -0.40 -2.10 -4.04
CA SER A 52 -1.07 -3.34 -4.44
C SER A 52 -2.47 -3.50 -3.83
N GLY A 53 -2.84 -2.69 -2.84
CA GLY A 53 -4.11 -2.76 -2.09
C GLY A 53 -4.14 -3.77 -0.96
N ASP A 54 -3.12 -4.60 -0.78
CA ASP A 54 -3.15 -5.66 0.24
C ASP A 54 -3.16 -5.11 1.67
N ASN A 55 -2.52 -3.96 1.90
CA ASN A 55 -2.58 -3.23 3.17
C ASN A 55 -4.02 -2.77 3.53
N ILE A 56 -4.87 -2.48 2.54
CA ILE A 56 -6.25 -2.04 2.77
C ILE A 56 -7.11 -3.20 3.28
N PHE A 57 -7.03 -4.36 2.61
CA PHE A 57 -7.90 -5.51 2.90
C PHE A 57 -7.61 -6.20 4.22
N THR A 58 -6.42 -5.96 4.74
CA THR A 58 -5.91 -6.49 6.01
C THR A 58 -6.19 -5.55 7.19
N LEU A 59 -6.32 -4.24 6.95
CA LEU A 59 -6.75 -3.27 7.96
C LEU A 59 -8.25 -3.36 8.27
N TRP A 60 -9.10 -3.65 7.29
CA TRP A 60 -10.56 -3.74 7.51
C TRP A 60 -10.97 -4.71 8.64
N PRO A 61 -10.46 -5.96 8.67
CA PRO A 61 -10.71 -6.89 9.77
C PRO A 61 -10.30 -6.39 11.16
N LEU A 62 -9.39 -5.42 11.25
CA LEU A 62 -8.92 -4.85 12.52
C LEU A 62 -9.85 -3.76 13.06
N GLY A 63 -10.96 -3.47 12.37
CA GLY A 63 -12.02 -2.62 12.89
C GLY A 63 -11.84 -1.13 12.60
N VAL A 64 -11.01 -0.76 11.61
CA VAL A 64 -10.91 0.63 11.15
C VAL A 64 -12.29 1.18 10.72
N SER A 65 -12.54 2.46 10.99
CA SER A 65 -13.80 3.11 10.66
C SER A 65 -13.83 3.62 9.22
N GLN A 66 -12.71 4.14 8.74
CA GLN A 66 -12.58 4.74 7.42
C GLN A 66 -11.17 4.54 6.87
N ILE A 67 -11.08 4.20 5.59
CA ILE A 67 -9.84 4.18 4.82
C ILE A 67 -9.94 5.18 3.67
N VAL A 68 -8.90 6.00 3.52
CA VAL A 68 -8.60 6.77 2.31
C VAL A 68 -7.27 6.25 1.78
N ALA A 69 -7.25 5.84 0.53
CA ALA A 69 -6.07 5.33 -0.13
C ALA A 69 -5.64 6.30 -1.24
N VAL A 70 -4.36 6.65 -1.27
CA VAL A 70 -3.78 7.61 -2.22
C VAL A 70 -2.72 6.89 -3.03
N ASP A 71 -2.67 7.13 -4.33
CA ASP A 71 -1.56 6.67 -5.15
C ASP A 71 -1.33 7.59 -6.33
N ILE A 72 -0.08 7.85 -6.65
CA ILE A 72 0.26 8.63 -7.84
C ILE A 72 0.08 7.80 -9.12
N ALA A 73 0.30 6.48 -9.05
CA ALA A 73 0.19 5.59 -10.17
C ALA A 73 -1.27 5.21 -10.40
N ARG A 74 -1.85 5.67 -11.51
CA ARG A 74 -3.26 5.41 -11.83
C ARG A 74 -3.58 3.92 -11.93
N LYS A 75 -2.62 3.14 -12.45
CA LYS A 75 -2.74 1.67 -12.58
C LYS A 75 -2.81 0.97 -11.22
N ALA A 76 -2.20 1.53 -10.17
CA ALA A 76 -2.34 1.02 -8.81
C ALA A 76 -3.75 1.26 -8.25
N CYS A 77 -4.34 2.44 -8.52
CA CYS A 77 -5.75 2.69 -8.20
C CYS A 77 -6.69 1.71 -8.93
N PHE A 78 -6.44 1.44 -10.21
CA PHE A 78 -7.24 0.47 -10.99
C PHE A 78 -7.08 -0.96 -10.47
N LEU A 79 -5.87 -1.38 -10.08
CA LEU A 79 -5.65 -2.68 -9.45
C LEU A 79 -6.42 -2.80 -8.12
N ASN A 80 -6.47 -1.72 -7.33
CA ASN A 80 -7.24 -1.66 -6.10
C ASN A 80 -8.75 -1.85 -6.36
N GLU A 81 -9.31 -1.19 -7.39
CA GLU A 81 -10.68 -1.43 -7.81
C GLU A 81 -10.91 -2.90 -8.20
N LEU A 82 -9.99 -3.49 -8.98
CA LEU A 82 -10.05 -4.89 -9.40
C LEU A 82 -10.03 -5.85 -8.21
N LYS A 83 -9.08 -5.70 -7.28
CA LYS A 83 -8.99 -6.55 -6.08
C LYS A 83 -10.20 -6.40 -5.17
N SER A 84 -10.69 -5.17 -4.97
CA SER A 84 -11.91 -4.92 -4.20
C SER A 84 -13.13 -5.59 -4.83
N ALA A 85 -13.28 -5.52 -6.15
CA ALA A 85 -14.35 -6.22 -6.86
C ALA A 85 -14.20 -7.75 -6.79
N ALA A 86 -12.98 -8.25 -6.95
CA ALA A 86 -12.65 -9.68 -6.86
C ALA A 86 -12.96 -10.24 -5.47
N LEU A 87 -12.50 -9.58 -4.40
CA LEU A 87 -12.72 -9.97 -3.01
C LEU A 87 -14.23 -10.04 -2.69
N ARG A 88 -15.02 -9.06 -3.17
CA ARG A 88 -16.49 -9.05 -2.97
C ARG A 88 -17.21 -10.19 -3.66
N LYS A 89 -16.82 -10.56 -4.88
CA LYS A 89 -17.65 -11.40 -5.75
C LYS A 89 -17.15 -12.83 -5.92
N LEU A 90 -15.84 -13.03 -5.94
CA LEU A 90 -15.24 -14.34 -6.22
C LEU A 90 -15.17 -15.22 -4.97
N SER A 91 -15.04 -16.53 -5.18
CA SER A 91 -14.58 -17.47 -4.16
C SER A 91 -13.08 -17.31 -3.91
N PHE A 92 -12.57 -17.87 -2.81
CA PHE A 92 -11.13 -17.86 -2.50
C PHE A 92 -10.28 -18.44 -3.64
N SER A 93 -10.67 -19.60 -4.18
CA SER A 93 -9.96 -20.24 -5.29
C SER A 93 -9.93 -19.36 -6.56
N GLU A 94 -11.07 -18.75 -6.90
CA GLU A 94 -11.18 -17.85 -8.05
C GLU A 94 -10.36 -16.57 -7.87
N PHE A 95 -10.42 -15.97 -6.68
CA PHE A 95 -9.61 -14.80 -6.33
C PHE A 95 -8.13 -15.09 -6.52
N ARG A 96 -7.63 -16.21 -5.97
CA ARG A 96 -6.23 -16.62 -6.13
C ARG A 96 -5.85 -16.88 -7.58
N LYS A 97 -6.73 -17.49 -8.39
CA LYS A 97 -6.50 -17.72 -9.81
C LYS A 97 -6.40 -16.42 -10.61
N LEU A 98 -7.23 -15.42 -10.30
CA LEU A 98 -7.21 -14.14 -11.01
C LEU A 98 -5.82 -13.48 -10.91
N PHE A 99 -5.20 -13.49 -9.73
CA PHE A 99 -3.89 -12.90 -9.45
C PHE A 99 -2.73 -13.92 -9.47
N ALA A 100 -2.96 -15.11 -10.00
CA ALA A 100 -1.94 -16.13 -10.09
C ALA A 100 -0.88 -15.82 -11.16
N PRO A 101 0.35 -16.32 -11.01
CA PRO A 101 1.36 -16.22 -12.06
C PRO A 101 0.96 -17.01 -13.32
N VAL A 102 1.48 -16.59 -14.47
CA VAL A 102 1.38 -17.36 -15.74
C VAL A 102 2.43 -18.46 -15.87
N TYR A 103 3.33 -18.59 -14.89
CA TYR A 103 4.36 -19.62 -14.78
C TYR A 103 4.07 -20.56 -13.60
N GLU A 104 4.70 -21.74 -13.61
CA GLU A 104 4.55 -22.72 -12.53
C GLU A 104 5.24 -22.26 -11.25
N ASN A 105 4.58 -22.49 -10.11
CA ASN A 105 5.08 -22.15 -8.79
C ASN A 105 4.44 -23.05 -7.72
N ARG A 106 5.13 -23.21 -6.58
CA ARG A 106 4.70 -24.05 -5.47
C ARG A 106 3.63 -23.41 -4.58
N LEU A 107 3.52 -22.08 -4.55
CA LEU A 107 2.60 -21.38 -3.64
C LEU A 107 1.20 -21.18 -4.22
N ILE A 108 1.08 -20.84 -5.50
CA ILE A 108 -0.17 -20.53 -6.20
C ILE A 108 -0.15 -21.28 -7.54
N PRO A 109 -1.25 -21.96 -7.92
CA PRO A 109 -1.34 -22.64 -9.21
C PRO A 109 -1.24 -21.64 -10.37
N ARG A 110 -0.52 -22.03 -11.42
CA ARG A 110 -0.46 -21.30 -12.69
C ARG A 110 -1.87 -21.06 -13.24
N THR A 111 -2.13 -19.87 -13.77
CA THR A 111 -3.40 -19.54 -14.44
C THR A 111 -3.15 -18.86 -15.78
N THR A 112 -3.88 -19.28 -16.81
CA THR A 112 -3.76 -18.74 -18.17
C THR A 112 -4.48 -17.39 -18.33
N PRO A 113 -4.09 -16.54 -19.31
CA PRO A 113 -4.80 -15.31 -19.61
C PRO A 113 -6.31 -15.52 -19.90
N ALA A 114 -6.68 -16.59 -20.60
CA ALA A 114 -8.08 -16.90 -20.90
C ALA A 114 -8.90 -17.20 -19.63
N GLU A 115 -8.34 -17.94 -18.67
CA GLU A 115 -8.97 -18.19 -17.38
C GLU A 115 -9.13 -16.91 -16.57
N LYS A 116 -8.09 -16.06 -16.53
CA LYS A 116 -8.16 -14.74 -15.88
C LYS A 116 -9.27 -13.87 -16.49
N ARG A 117 -9.39 -13.86 -17.83
CA ARG A 117 -10.46 -13.15 -18.54
C ARG A 117 -11.84 -13.62 -18.11
N SER A 118 -12.05 -14.93 -18.02
CA SER A 118 -13.32 -15.51 -17.58
C SER A 118 -13.69 -15.04 -16.16
N LEU A 119 -12.72 -14.98 -15.25
CA LEU A 119 -12.92 -14.48 -13.88
C LEU A 119 -13.17 -12.97 -13.84
N TYR A 120 -12.39 -12.18 -14.60
CA TYR A 120 -12.56 -10.74 -14.71
C TYR A 120 -13.96 -10.38 -15.21
N LEU A 121 -14.50 -11.07 -16.22
CA LEU A 121 -15.84 -10.82 -16.73
C LEU A 121 -16.95 -10.97 -15.66
N LYS A 122 -16.74 -11.79 -14.61
CA LYS A 122 -17.69 -11.91 -13.49
C LYS A 122 -17.74 -10.67 -12.59
N ILE A 123 -16.69 -9.86 -12.60
CA ILE A 123 -16.51 -8.70 -11.71
C ILE A 123 -16.38 -7.38 -12.44
N ARG A 124 -16.26 -7.41 -13.77
CA ARG A 124 -16.09 -6.25 -14.65
C ARG A 124 -17.12 -5.15 -14.40
N ASP A 125 -18.37 -5.51 -14.09
CA ASP A 125 -19.43 -4.52 -13.86
C ASP A 125 -19.37 -3.82 -12.50
N LEU A 126 -18.44 -4.21 -11.62
CA LEU A 126 -18.27 -3.66 -10.28
C LEU A 126 -17.17 -2.59 -10.17
N ILE A 127 -16.45 -2.34 -11.26
CA ILE A 127 -15.36 -1.36 -11.36
C ILE A 127 -15.74 -0.17 -12.25
N SER A 128 -15.02 0.94 -12.10
CA SER A 128 -15.24 2.19 -12.83
C SER A 128 -15.03 2.03 -14.34
N SER A 129 -15.66 2.90 -15.14
CA SER A 129 -15.52 2.90 -16.60
C SER A 129 -14.06 3.08 -17.04
N GLN A 130 -13.32 3.96 -16.37
CA GLN A 130 -11.90 4.20 -16.66
C GLN A 130 -11.05 2.97 -16.37
N CYS A 131 -11.29 2.31 -15.23
CA CYS A 131 -10.64 1.06 -14.87
C CYS A 131 -10.94 -0.04 -15.90
N ARG A 132 -12.19 -0.18 -16.36
CA ARG A 132 -12.57 -1.14 -17.41
C ARG A 132 -11.83 -0.89 -18.72
N THR A 133 -11.73 0.37 -19.16
CA THR A 133 -11.03 0.70 -20.42
C THR A 133 -9.61 0.15 -20.43
N TRP A 134 -8.88 0.32 -19.33
CA TRP A 134 -7.53 -0.24 -19.21
C TRP A 134 -7.55 -1.77 -19.02
N LEU A 135 -8.37 -2.30 -18.12
CA LEU A 135 -8.37 -3.74 -17.84
C LEU A 135 -8.88 -4.60 -19.00
N ASP A 136 -9.76 -4.07 -19.86
CA ASP A 136 -10.24 -4.75 -21.06
C ASP A 136 -9.12 -4.93 -22.10
N SER A 137 -8.13 -4.04 -22.14
CA SER A 137 -6.94 -4.17 -22.99
C SER A 137 -5.83 -5.04 -22.37
N GLU A 138 -5.88 -5.28 -21.06
CA GLU A 138 -4.87 -6.08 -20.35
C GLU A 138 -5.33 -7.52 -20.11
N ILE A 139 -6.45 -7.72 -19.41
CA ILE A 139 -6.83 -9.04 -18.88
C ILE A 139 -7.31 -9.97 -20.01
N GLY A 140 -6.53 -11.04 -20.22
CA GLY A 140 -6.74 -12.02 -21.26
C GLY A 140 -6.11 -11.70 -22.60
N VAL A 141 -5.43 -10.55 -22.69
CA VAL A 141 -4.62 -10.13 -23.85
C VAL A 141 -3.14 -10.23 -23.49
N THR A 142 -2.79 -9.76 -22.30
CA THR A 142 -1.46 -9.85 -21.71
C THR A 142 -1.46 -10.86 -20.55
N ASP A 143 -0.31 -11.02 -19.88
CA ASP A 143 -0.19 -11.86 -18.68
C ASP A 143 -0.85 -11.23 -17.43
N PHE A 144 -1.30 -9.98 -17.52
CA PHE A 144 -1.85 -9.23 -16.39
C PHE A 144 -3.17 -9.83 -15.85
N PRO A 145 -3.40 -9.79 -14.52
CA PRO A 145 -2.42 -9.48 -13.48
C PRO A 145 -1.58 -10.73 -13.17
N SER A 146 -0.26 -10.68 -13.38
CA SER A 146 0.65 -11.78 -13.03
C SER A 146 1.77 -11.25 -12.15
N PRO A 147 1.86 -11.66 -10.87
CA PRO A 147 2.92 -11.20 -9.99
C PRO A 147 4.28 -11.72 -10.47
N PRO A 148 5.33 -10.88 -10.48
CA PRO A 148 6.70 -11.34 -10.62
C PRO A 148 7.10 -12.21 -9.41
N TRP A 149 8.18 -12.99 -9.59
CA TRP A 149 8.66 -13.93 -8.57
C TRP A 149 8.91 -13.28 -7.19
N ARG A 150 9.40 -12.03 -7.18
CA ARG A 150 9.73 -11.29 -5.95
C ARG A 150 8.50 -10.98 -5.09
N GLU A 151 7.36 -10.76 -5.71
CA GLU A 151 6.08 -10.57 -5.01
C GLU A 151 5.50 -11.93 -4.57
N LEU A 152 5.58 -12.92 -5.47
CA LEU A 152 5.01 -14.23 -5.26
C LEU A 152 5.64 -14.97 -4.07
N MET A 153 6.94 -14.80 -3.83
CA MET A 153 7.64 -15.51 -2.75
C MET A 153 7.13 -15.18 -1.35
N PHE A 154 6.37 -14.09 -1.18
CA PHE A 154 5.82 -13.66 0.09
C PHE A 154 4.29 -13.75 0.15
N THR A 155 3.63 -14.35 -0.85
CA THR A 155 2.17 -14.47 -0.86
C THR A 155 1.61 -15.16 0.39
N HIS A 156 2.35 -16.13 0.96
CA HIS A 156 1.93 -16.83 2.19
C HIS A 156 1.84 -15.91 3.42
N LEU A 157 2.46 -14.73 3.37
CA LEU A 157 2.35 -13.73 4.43
C LEU A 157 1.06 -12.91 4.32
N ILE A 158 0.49 -12.77 3.12
CA ILE A 158 -0.69 -11.93 2.87
C ILE A 158 -1.95 -12.69 3.30
N PRO A 159 -2.67 -12.24 4.36
CA PRO A 159 -3.72 -13.03 4.98
C PRO A 159 -4.79 -13.55 4.02
N HIS A 160 -5.41 -12.65 3.23
CA HIS A 160 -6.50 -12.99 2.29
C HIS A 160 -6.05 -13.80 1.05
N PHE A 161 -4.74 -13.96 0.85
CA PHE A 161 -4.21 -14.86 -0.16
C PHE A 161 -3.78 -16.22 0.40
N ASN A 162 -3.43 -16.27 1.69
CA ASN A 162 -2.85 -17.44 2.32
C ASN A 162 -3.90 -18.47 2.76
N SER A 163 -5.05 -18.03 3.28
CA SER A 163 -6.11 -18.95 3.74
C SER A 163 -7.52 -18.51 3.34
N GLU A 164 -8.40 -19.50 3.15
CA GLU A 164 -9.81 -19.28 2.83
C GLU A 164 -10.54 -18.58 3.99
N ASP A 165 -10.21 -18.93 5.22
CA ASP A 165 -10.78 -18.27 6.41
C ASP A 165 -10.42 -16.78 6.46
N ALA A 166 -9.15 -16.44 6.27
CA ALA A 166 -8.71 -15.04 6.26
C ALA A 166 -9.26 -14.27 5.05
N PHE A 167 -9.42 -14.93 3.89
CA PHE A 167 -10.10 -14.37 2.74
C PHE A 167 -11.56 -14.03 3.07
N ASN A 168 -12.30 -14.94 3.70
CA ASN A 168 -13.69 -14.71 4.07
C ASN A 168 -13.80 -13.59 5.12
N VAL A 169 -12.90 -13.55 6.11
CA VAL A 169 -12.83 -12.44 7.08
C VAL A 169 -12.59 -11.09 6.39
N ALA A 170 -11.64 -11.01 5.46
CA ALA A 170 -11.39 -9.79 4.69
C ALA A 170 -12.58 -9.40 3.82
N LYS A 171 -13.23 -10.38 3.20
CA LYS A 171 -14.43 -10.20 2.37
C LYS A 171 -15.61 -9.66 3.18
N ASP A 172 -15.85 -10.21 4.36
CA ASP A 172 -16.96 -9.80 5.23
C ASP A 172 -16.71 -8.44 5.89
N ALA A 173 -15.45 -8.10 6.18
CA ALA A 173 -15.06 -6.83 6.76
C ALA A 173 -14.96 -5.68 5.75
N LEU A 174 -14.89 -5.98 4.45
CA LEU A 174 -14.64 -5.00 3.40
C LEU A 174 -15.76 -3.94 3.33
N LYS A 175 -15.36 -2.67 3.45
CA LYS A 175 -16.25 -1.52 3.26
C LYS A 175 -15.80 -0.70 2.04
N PRO A 176 -16.68 0.12 1.44
CA PRO A 176 -16.27 1.11 0.47
C PRO A 176 -15.21 2.04 1.07
N TYR A 177 -14.18 2.36 0.30
CA TYR A 177 -13.13 3.32 0.65
C TYR A 177 -12.92 4.32 -0.47
N THR A 178 -12.27 5.43 -0.14
CA THR A 178 -11.92 6.46 -1.13
C THR A 178 -10.56 6.14 -1.73
N LEU A 179 -10.46 6.18 -3.07
CA LEU A 179 -9.22 6.08 -3.82
C LEU A 179 -8.95 7.43 -4.47
N ILE A 180 -7.78 8.00 -4.21
CA ILE A 180 -7.33 9.30 -4.73
C ILE A 180 -6.11 9.06 -5.61
N ASN A 181 -6.21 9.43 -6.89
CA ASN A 181 -5.07 9.36 -7.80
C ASN A 181 -4.33 10.69 -7.86
N LEU A 182 -3.43 10.92 -6.91
CA LEU A 182 -2.61 12.13 -6.75
C LEU A 182 -1.28 11.77 -6.07
N PRO A 183 -0.22 12.60 -6.22
CA PRO A 183 0.91 12.58 -5.28
C PRO A 183 0.42 12.73 -3.84
N ILE A 184 1.11 12.11 -2.88
CA ILE A 184 0.69 12.13 -1.48
C ILE A 184 0.75 13.55 -0.89
N GLU A 185 1.72 14.35 -1.31
CA GLU A 185 1.88 15.76 -0.95
C GLU A 185 0.64 16.55 -1.38
N THR A 186 0.27 16.45 -2.66
CA THR A 186 -0.91 17.13 -3.21
C THR A 186 -2.20 16.64 -2.57
N ALA A 187 -2.31 15.34 -2.29
CA ALA A 187 -3.47 14.79 -1.59
C ALA A 187 -3.60 15.34 -0.16
N LEU A 188 -2.48 15.48 0.56
CA LEU A 188 -2.46 16.06 1.90
C LEU A 188 -2.76 17.56 1.87
N GLU A 189 -2.18 18.32 0.92
CA GLU A 189 -2.42 19.75 0.74
C GLU A 189 -3.90 20.04 0.48
N ASN A 190 -4.53 19.28 -0.40
CA ASN A 190 -5.93 19.46 -0.82
C ASN A 190 -6.96 18.83 0.14
N SER A 191 -6.52 18.08 1.15
CA SER A 191 -7.40 17.43 2.11
C SER A 191 -7.74 18.38 3.27
N ASP A 192 -9.03 18.60 3.53
CA ASP A 192 -9.51 19.21 4.78
C ASP A 192 -9.69 18.18 5.92
N ASP A 193 -9.57 16.90 5.59
CA ASP A 193 -9.75 15.79 6.53
C ASP A 193 -8.58 15.62 7.49
N GLN A 194 -8.89 15.19 8.72
CA GLN A 194 -7.92 14.69 9.68
C GLN A 194 -7.97 13.18 9.85
N TYR A 195 -6.81 12.57 10.07
CA TYR A 195 -6.60 11.13 10.17
C TYR A 195 -6.04 10.75 11.54
N ASP A 196 -6.42 9.58 12.03
CA ASP A 196 -5.81 8.98 13.21
C ASP A 196 -4.45 8.36 12.86
N VAL A 197 -4.33 7.81 11.66
CA VAL A 197 -3.08 7.23 11.14
C VAL A 197 -2.86 7.67 9.70
N ILE A 198 -1.64 8.08 9.37
CA ILE A 198 -1.15 8.23 8.00
C ILE A 198 -0.04 7.20 7.80
N TYR A 199 -0.20 6.28 6.85
CA TYR A 199 0.82 5.29 6.48
C TYR A 199 1.41 5.62 5.10
N LEU A 200 2.68 6.04 5.07
CA LEU A 200 3.36 6.45 3.84
C LEU A 200 4.06 5.31 3.11
N SER A 201 3.91 4.06 3.59
CA SER A 201 4.71 2.93 3.11
C SER A 201 6.19 3.28 3.11
N ASN A 202 6.93 2.87 2.08
CA ASN A 202 8.35 3.12 1.88
C ASN A 202 8.66 4.37 1.03
N ILE A 203 7.69 5.27 0.81
CA ILE A 203 7.91 6.52 0.05
C ILE A 203 9.16 7.29 0.52
N PRO A 204 9.43 7.46 1.84
CA PRO A 204 10.65 8.11 2.29
C PRO A 204 11.95 7.44 1.82
N GLU A 205 11.96 6.11 1.72
CA GLU A 205 13.12 5.36 1.23
C GLU A 205 13.36 5.63 -0.27
N TYR A 206 12.29 5.73 -1.05
CA TYR A 206 12.37 6.11 -2.47
C TYR A 206 12.83 7.55 -2.67
N ILE A 207 12.35 8.50 -1.86
CA ILE A 207 12.84 9.90 -1.87
C ILE A 207 14.34 9.91 -1.62
N LYS A 208 14.82 9.23 -0.56
CA LYS A 208 16.24 9.10 -0.23
C LYS A 208 17.02 8.54 -1.41
N HIS A 209 16.58 7.41 -1.96
CA HIS A 209 17.27 6.75 -3.06
C HIS A 209 17.35 7.63 -4.32
N SER A 210 16.24 8.30 -4.70
CA SER A 210 16.20 9.17 -5.88
C SER A 210 17.17 10.34 -5.74
N LEU A 211 17.18 11.02 -4.59
CA LEU A 211 18.07 12.16 -4.35
C LEU A 211 19.55 11.73 -4.27
N LEU A 212 19.85 10.56 -3.69
CA LEU A 212 21.21 10.01 -3.68
C LEU A 212 21.71 9.69 -5.10
N MET A 213 20.84 9.15 -5.97
CA MET A 213 21.21 8.89 -7.38
C MET A 213 21.49 10.16 -8.18
N GLU A 214 20.91 11.28 -7.77
CA GLU A 214 21.11 12.60 -8.37
C GLU A 214 22.22 13.41 -7.70
N GLU A 215 22.95 12.84 -6.73
CA GLU A 215 23.99 13.52 -5.95
C GLU A 215 23.46 14.74 -5.14
N ARG A 216 22.22 14.63 -4.64
CA ARG A 216 21.48 15.68 -3.91
C ARG A 216 21.26 15.33 -2.43
N ASP A 217 22.25 14.71 -1.79
CA ASP A 217 22.19 14.25 -0.38
C ASP A 217 21.69 15.33 0.60
N SER A 218 22.11 16.59 0.40
CA SER A 218 21.74 17.72 1.26
C SER A 218 20.25 18.07 1.21
N GLU A 219 19.52 17.58 0.20
CA GLU A 219 18.09 17.84 0.01
C GLU A 219 17.19 16.80 0.67
N ILE A 220 17.75 15.66 1.10
CA ILE A 220 16.99 14.57 1.74
C ILE A 220 16.23 15.06 2.97
N SER A 221 16.93 15.65 3.95
CA SER A 221 16.28 16.14 5.18
C SER A 221 15.21 17.21 4.89
N PRO A 222 15.48 18.26 4.08
CA PRO A 222 14.47 19.25 3.70
C PRO A 222 13.20 18.67 3.08
N VAL A 223 13.32 17.73 2.14
CA VAL A 223 12.17 17.14 1.44
C VAL A 223 11.35 16.27 2.39
N LEU A 224 12.01 15.40 3.16
CA LEU A 224 11.32 14.54 4.14
C LEU A 224 10.65 15.38 5.24
N GLU A 225 11.31 16.44 5.73
CA GLU A 225 10.74 17.33 6.73
C GLU A 225 9.47 18.01 6.23
N LYS A 226 9.46 18.49 4.98
CA LYS A 226 8.28 19.08 4.35
C LYS A 226 7.12 18.07 4.31
N LEU A 227 7.38 16.84 3.86
CA LEU A 227 6.36 15.78 3.80
C LEU A 227 5.82 15.41 5.19
N TYR A 228 6.68 15.29 6.20
CA TYR A 228 6.27 14.92 7.55
C TYR A 228 5.52 16.07 8.24
N ALA A 229 5.99 17.31 8.09
CA ALA A 229 5.29 18.48 8.58
C ALA A 229 3.89 18.60 7.96
N LEU A 230 3.78 18.39 6.64
CA LEU A 230 2.50 18.38 5.94
C LEU A 230 1.57 17.28 6.48
N SER A 231 2.08 16.05 6.64
CA SER A 231 1.35 14.94 7.23
C SER A 231 0.83 15.27 8.63
N MET A 232 1.65 15.93 9.46
CA MET A 232 1.26 16.36 10.81
C MET A 232 0.12 17.37 10.85
N THR A 233 -0.04 18.19 9.83
CA THR A 233 -1.19 19.12 9.73
C THR A 233 -2.50 18.36 9.51
N ARG A 234 -2.44 17.12 9.01
CA ARG A 234 -3.58 16.23 8.75
C ARG A 234 -3.72 15.12 9.79
N LEU A 235 -2.79 14.98 10.74
CA LEU A 235 -2.96 14.10 11.89
C LEU A 235 -3.80 14.75 12.99
N LYS A 236 -4.75 13.98 13.52
CA LYS A 236 -5.43 14.29 14.77
C LYS A 236 -4.43 14.36 15.93
N GLN A 237 -4.86 14.93 17.05
CA GLN A 237 -4.09 14.84 18.30
C GLN A 237 -3.91 13.37 18.71
N ALA A 238 -2.70 13.01 19.15
CA ALA A 238 -2.30 11.62 19.38
C ALA A 238 -2.42 10.69 18.15
N GLY A 239 -2.47 11.25 16.94
CA GLY A 239 -2.37 10.48 15.70
C GLY A 239 -0.93 10.07 15.38
N SER A 240 -0.80 9.05 14.53
CA SER A 240 0.49 8.46 14.17
C SER A 240 0.80 8.57 12.68
N LEU A 241 2.02 8.98 12.35
CA LEU A 241 2.64 8.81 11.05
C LEU A 241 3.42 7.49 11.06
N MET A 242 3.20 6.64 10.06
CA MET A 242 3.83 5.33 9.95
C MET A 242 4.58 5.18 8.64
N LEU A 243 5.81 4.65 8.70
CA LEU A 243 6.71 4.47 7.56
C LEU A 243 7.30 3.06 7.55
N TYR A 244 7.51 2.50 6.37
CA TYR A 244 8.12 1.20 6.18
C TYR A 244 9.55 1.33 5.65
N ILE A 245 10.50 0.62 6.27
CA ILE A 245 11.89 0.59 5.84
C ILE A 245 12.32 -0.84 5.54
N PHE A 246 12.95 -1.04 4.39
CA PHE A 246 13.63 -2.28 4.06
C PHE A 246 14.94 -2.39 4.84
N GLY A 247 14.86 -3.01 6.03
CA GLY A 247 16.03 -3.30 6.84
C GLY A 247 15.75 -3.30 8.34
N ASP A 248 16.75 -3.73 9.10
CA ASP A 248 16.73 -3.78 10.56
C ASP A 248 17.19 -2.45 11.15
N ALA A 249 16.36 -1.41 11.05
CA ALA A 249 16.69 -0.08 11.57
C ALA A 249 16.79 -0.06 13.11
N VAL A 250 16.19 -1.04 13.80
CA VAL A 250 16.38 -1.24 15.25
C VAL A 250 17.83 -1.59 15.59
N SER A 251 18.47 -2.41 14.75
CA SER A 251 19.88 -2.81 14.95
C SER A 251 20.87 -1.93 14.16
N GLN A 252 20.39 -1.20 13.15
CA GLN A 252 21.14 -0.32 12.26
C GLN A 252 20.45 1.06 12.21
N PRO A 253 20.57 1.87 13.26
CA PRO A 253 19.81 3.13 13.40
C PRO A 253 20.09 4.15 12.28
N ASP A 254 21.24 4.05 11.62
CA ASP A 254 21.61 4.92 10.49
C ASP A 254 20.63 4.82 9.32
N LEU A 255 19.94 3.68 9.15
CA LEU A 255 18.91 3.49 8.11
C LEU A 255 17.74 4.48 8.25
N CYS A 256 17.53 5.00 9.46
CA CYS A 256 16.46 5.91 9.81
C CYS A 256 16.94 7.21 10.47
N ALA A 257 18.21 7.60 10.26
CA ALA A 257 18.78 8.78 10.91
C ALA A 257 17.98 10.07 10.60
N HIS A 258 17.59 10.26 9.34
CA HIS A 258 16.75 11.39 8.93
C HIS A 258 15.38 11.36 9.63
N GLU A 259 14.75 10.19 9.69
CA GLU A 259 13.46 10.01 10.35
C GLU A 259 13.52 10.35 11.85
N VAL A 260 14.60 9.97 12.54
CA VAL A 260 14.82 10.30 13.95
C VAL A 260 15.01 11.81 14.12
N GLU A 261 15.95 12.42 13.38
CA GLU A 261 16.25 13.85 13.49
C GLU A 261 15.01 14.73 13.22
N ILE A 262 14.29 14.44 12.13
CA ILE A 262 13.09 15.19 11.75
C ILE A 262 11.97 14.95 12.76
N GLY A 263 11.80 13.71 13.23
CA GLY A 263 10.82 13.37 14.27
C GLY A 263 11.03 14.19 15.55
N GLU A 264 12.27 14.27 16.03
CA GLU A 264 12.64 15.09 17.20
C GLU A 264 12.38 16.59 16.96
N LYS A 265 12.80 17.10 15.80
CA LYS A 265 12.59 18.51 15.41
C LYS A 265 11.11 18.90 15.38
N LEU A 266 10.26 17.97 14.93
CA LEU A 266 8.81 18.16 14.86
C LEU A 266 8.08 17.81 16.17
N GLY A 267 8.80 17.40 17.22
CA GLY A 267 8.21 17.06 18.52
C GLY A 267 7.36 15.78 18.48
N LEU A 268 7.76 14.80 17.67
CA LEU A 268 7.12 13.49 17.57
C LEU A 268 7.84 12.46 18.44
N SER A 269 7.08 11.65 19.16
CA SER A 269 7.65 10.47 19.83
C SER A 269 7.82 9.34 18.82
N LEU A 270 9.03 8.81 18.70
CA LEU A 270 9.35 7.75 17.74
C LEU A 270 9.39 6.37 18.40
N TYR A 271 8.78 5.39 17.74
CA TYR A 271 8.82 3.97 18.07
C TYR A 271 9.18 3.17 16.82
N MET A 272 10.03 2.15 16.96
CA MET A 272 10.41 1.25 15.86
C MET A 272 9.97 -0.17 16.16
N GLU A 273 9.16 -0.73 15.27
CA GLU A 273 8.67 -2.10 15.35
C GLU A 273 9.41 -2.98 14.36
N LYS A 274 10.08 -4.02 14.88
CA LYS A 274 10.83 -4.98 14.07
C LYS A 274 9.88 -5.99 13.42
N ILE A 275 10.00 -6.16 12.11
CA ILE A 275 9.22 -7.11 11.32
C ILE A 275 10.16 -8.19 10.78
N THR A 276 10.12 -9.38 11.39
CA THR A 276 10.93 -10.53 10.95
C THR A 276 10.04 -11.59 10.32
N PHE A 277 10.45 -12.10 9.15
CA PHE A 277 9.70 -13.09 8.39
C PHE A 277 10.62 -13.94 7.51
N SER A 278 10.07 -14.99 6.92
CA SER A 278 10.76 -15.89 6.00
C SER A 278 9.85 -16.30 4.84
N THR A 279 10.44 -16.93 3.83
CA THR A 279 9.70 -17.56 2.73
C THR A 279 9.98 -19.06 2.68
N PRO A 280 8.97 -19.91 2.45
CA PRO A 280 9.19 -21.34 2.26
C PRO A 280 9.95 -21.67 0.95
N LEU A 281 10.18 -20.69 0.07
CA LEU A 281 10.88 -20.89 -1.20
C LEU A 281 12.40 -20.78 -1.09
N ILE A 282 12.92 -20.20 0.00
CA ILE A 282 14.35 -20.01 0.23
C ILE A 282 14.66 -20.49 1.66
N GLU A 283 15.10 -21.73 1.77
CA GLU A 283 15.38 -22.37 3.04
C GLU A 283 16.49 -21.63 3.82
N GLY A 284 16.28 -21.44 5.12
CA GLY A 284 17.26 -20.79 6.00
C GLY A 284 17.35 -19.26 5.86
N CYS A 285 16.55 -18.63 4.98
CA CYS A 285 16.54 -17.17 4.84
C CYS A 285 15.52 -16.50 5.76
N PHE A 286 16.00 -15.48 6.48
CA PHE A 286 15.18 -14.59 7.29
C PHE A 286 15.37 -13.16 6.80
N PHE A 287 14.26 -12.46 6.65
CA PHE A 287 14.21 -11.05 6.29
C PHE A 287 13.82 -10.26 7.53
N THR A 288 14.36 -9.06 7.63
CA THR A 288 14.02 -8.14 8.71
C THR A 288 13.84 -6.76 8.14
N HIS A 289 12.62 -6.23 8.28
CA HIS A 289 12.24 -4.87 7.95
C HIS A 289 11.80 -4.13 9.21
N THR A 290 11.56 -2.83 9.10
CA THR A 290 11.16 -2.00 10.24
C THR A 290 9.94 -1.16 9.89
N LEU A 291 8.96 -1.13 10.80
CA LEU A 291 7.88 -0.15 10.78
C LEU A 291 8.21 0.95 11.78
N ILE A 292 8.43 2.17 11.30
CA ILE A 292 8.57 3.35 12.15
C ILE A 292 7.19 3.90 12.44
N VAL A 293 6.95 4.25 13.69
CA VAL A 293 5.73 4.89 14.18
C VAL A 293 6.11 6.17 14.90
N MET A 294 5.78 7.32 14.30
CA MET A 294 5.95 8.63 14.90
C MET A 294 4.59 9.14 15.39
N THR A 295 4.47 9.41 16.68
CA THR A 295 3.19 9.84 17.28
C THR A 295 3.26 11.28 17.70
N LYS A 296 2.23 12.04 17.34
CA LYS A 296 2.06 13.43 17.78
C LYS A 296 1.80 13.43 19.29
N GLU A 297 2.67 14.06 20.07
CA GLU A 297 2.45 14.15 21.51
C GLU A 297 1.10 14.79 21.82
N LYS A 298 0.40 14.27 22.84
CA LYS A 298 -0.77 14.98 23.37
C LYS A 298 -0.24 16.30 23.92
N GLY A 299 -0.61 17.41 23.29
CA GLY A 299 -0.21 18.73 23.76
C GLY A 299 -0.38 18.85 25.27
N LYS A 300 0.66 19.37 25.93
CA LYS A 300 0.57 19.84 27.31
C LYS A 300 -0.53 20.89 27.45
#